data_AF-A0A193BT47-F1
#
_entry.id   AF-A0A193BT47-F1
#
_cell.length_a   1.000
_cell.length_b   1.000
_cell.length_c   1.000
_cell.angle_alpha   90.00
_cell.angle_beta   90.00
_cell.angle_gamma   90.00
#
_symmetry.space_group_name_H-M   'P 1'
#
loop_
_entity.id
_entity.type
_entity.pdbx_description
1 polymer ?
#
loop_
_entity_poly.entity_id
_entity_poly.type
_entity_poly.pdbx_seq_one_letter_code
_entity_poly.pdbx_strand_id
1 'polypeptide(L)'
;MRRLLAAATAALSAAALFAFPGLASATPSPLPDFDFSACPAPPANADPGTWRCEAFVSQGVLTVGDREITLGEMRLTFSEGEVDGKYAQVFGELRHAPARIDGAFGASMQLKYGGYSDFQSNDERRGELDLYAVLRHPLLPKGCTLGTFDTPLHSVVKDDPAVPFEVLSQNPKTVKFGVVDTQLALPRTTGCGRLAPVADRLLGLPSPSGANTLKQTTYVRFKAL
;
A
#
# COMPACT_ATOMS: atom_id res chain seq x y z
N MET A 1 46.91 -32.38 -62.80
CA MET A 1 46.46 -33.78 -63.03
C MET A 1 45.61 -34.17 -61.83
N ARG A 2 44.28 -34.22 -61.98
CA ARG A 2 43.45 -35.44 -62.14
C ARG A 2 43.42 -36.38 -60.90
N ARG A 3 42.19 -36.52 -60.37
CA ARG A 3 41.55 -37.70 -59.71
C ARG A 3 41.92 -37.94 -58.23
N LEU A 4 40.97 -37.73 -57.30
CA LEU A 4 39.84 -38.59 -56.86
C LEU A 4 40.29 -39.81 -56.02
N LEU A 5 39.73 -39.93 -54.80
CA LEU A 5 39.33 -41.13 -54.01
C LEU A 5 39.28 -40.70 -52.52
N ALA A 6 38.11 -40.34 -51.96
CA ALA A 6 37.08 -41.21 -51.39
C ALA A 6 37.52 -41.97 -50.12
N ALA A 7 36.96 -41.60 -48.97
CA ALA A 7 36.67 -42.51 -47.86
C ALA A 7 35.59 -41.88 -46.95
N ALA A 8 34.45 -42.57 -46.89
CA ALA A 8 33.29 -42.21 -46.09
C ALA A 8 33.48 -42.65 -44.63
N THR A 9 33.10 -41.79 -43.68
CA THR A 9 32.91 -42.15 -42.27
C THR A 9 31.45 -41.88 -41.89
N ALA A 10 30.77 -42.96 -41.52
CA ALA A 10 29.40 -42.95 -41.03
C ALA A 10 29.35 -42.24 -39.66
N ALA A 11 28.50 -41.22 -39.53
CA ALA A 11 28.17 -40.61 -38.25
C ALA A 11 26.79 -41.13 -37.80
N LEU A 12 26.77 -41.93 -36.73
CA LEU A 12 25.54 -42.26 -36.02
C LEU A 12 25.00 -40.99 -35.34
N SER A 13 23.83 -40.51 -35.76
CA SER A 13 23.12 -39.45 -35.07
C SER A 13 22.23 -40.05 -33.99
N ALA A 14 22.67 -39.98 -32.73
CA ALA A 14 21.83 -40.23 -31.57
C ALA A 14 20.93 -39.01 -31.35
N ALA A 15 19.63 -39.14 -31.63
CA ALA A 15 18.63 -38.13 -31.32
C ALA A 15 18.33 -38.14 -29.82
N ALA A 16 18.93 -37.21 -29.07
CA ALA A 16 18.55 -36.94 -27.69
C ALA A 16 17.27 -36.07 -27.69
N LEU A 17 16.16 -36.65 -27.26
CA LEU A 17 14.93 -35.94 -26.93
C LEU A 17 15.18 -35.11 -25.65
N PHE A 18 15.46 -33.82 -25.81
CA PHE A 18 15.45 -32.89 -24.69
C PHE A 18 13.99 -32.58 -24.33
N ALA A 19 13.51 -33.21 -23.24
CA ALA A 19 12.30 -32.77 -22.56
C ALA A 19 12.60 -31.47 -21.82
N PHE A 20 12.15 -30.34 -22.36
CA PHE A 20 12.18 -29.07 -21.65
C PHE A 20 11.10 -29.10 -20.55
N PRO A 21 11.44 -28.83 -19.28
CA PRO A 21 10.43 -28.63 -18.26
C PRO A 21 9.61 -27.38 -18.63
N GLY A 22 8.30 -27.57 -18.80
CA GLY A 22 7.38 -26.47 -19.06
C GLY A 22 7.45 -25.46 -17.93
N LEU A 23 7.82 -24.22 -18.26
CA LEU A 23 7.66 -23.08 -17.37
C LEU A 23 6.17 -22.92 -17.11
N ALA A 24 5.73 -23.30 -15.91
CA ALA A 24 4.41 -22.96 -15.42
C ALA A 24 4.28 -21.44 -15.44
N SER A 25 3.49 -20.91 -16.38
CA SER A 25 3.13 -19.50 -16.38
C SER A 25 2.28 -19.25 -15.14
N ALA A 26 2.83 -18.51 -14.17
CA ALA A 26 2.07 -18.03 -13.03
C ALA A 26 0.88 -17.23 -13.57
N THR A 27 -0.34 -17.70 -13.30
CA THR A 27 -1.55 -16.97 -13.66
C THR A 27 -1.50 -15.62 -12.95
N PRO A 28 -1.69 -14.48 -13.65
CA PRO A 28 -1.72 -13.18 -13.00
C PRO A 28 -2.79 -13.19 -11.90
N SER A 29 -2.42 -12.79 -10.69
CA SER A 29 -3.42 -12.58 -9.64
C SER A 29 -4.47 -11.60 -10.15
N PRO A 30 -5.77 -11.88 -9.98
CA PRO A 30 -6.81 -10.98 -10.44
C PRO A 30 -6.63 -9.60 -9.80
N LEU A 31 -6.84 -8.55 -10.60
CA LEU A 31 -6.86 -7.18 -10.10
C LEU A 31 -7.95 -7.04 -9.03
N PRO A 32 -7.73 -6.23 -7.98
CA PRO A 32 -8.79 -5.96 -7.02
C PRO A 32 -9.93 -5.18 -7.67
N ASP A 33 -11.11 -5.27 -7.07
CA ASP A 33 -12.24 -4.40 -7.42
C ASP A 33 -11.99 -2.98 -6.89
N PHE A 34 -12.18 -2.01 -7.78
CA PHE A 34 -12.03 -0.59 -7.49
C PHE A 34 -13.40 0.06 -7.31
N ASP A 35 -13.57 0.75 -6.18
CA ASP A 35 -14.80 1.44 -5.83
C ASP A 35 -14.58 2.96 -5.88
N PHE A 36 -15.38 3.65 -6.69
CA PHE A 36 -15.34 5.09 -6.91
C PHE A 36 -16.53 5.82 -6.24
N SER A 37 -17.33 5.14 -5.42
CA SER A 37 -18.52 5.72 -4.78
C SER A 37 -18.21 6.86 -3.80
N ALA A 38 -17.01 6.85 -3.22
CA ALA A 38 -16.53 7.87 -2.30
C ALA A 38 -15.65 8.96 -2.98
N CYS A 39 -15.62 8.99 -4.31
CA CYS A 39 -14.91 10.05 -5.03
C CYS A 39 -15.56 11.41 -4.77
N PRO A 40 -14.82 12.39 -4.23
CA PRO A 40 -15.33 13.73 -4.09
C PRO A 40 -15.50 14.39 -5.45
N ALA A 41 -16.50 15.27 -5.57
CA ALA A 41 -16.64 16.12 -6.74
C ALA A 41 -15.51 17.16 -6.79
N PRO A 42 -15.12 17.62 -7.98
CA PRO A 42 -14.24 18.78 -8.11
C PRO A 42 -14.84 20.01 -7.40
N PRO A 43 -14.02 20.90 -6.83
CA PRO A 43 -14.46 22.18 -6.32
C PRO A 43 -15.06 23.03 -7.46
N ALA A 44 -15.90 24.00 -7.11
CA ALA A 44 -16.64 24.79 -8.10
C ALA A 44 -15.75 25.60 -9.06
N ASN A 45 -14.52 25.91 -8.65
CA ASN A 45 -13.50 26.62 -9.43
C ASN A 45 -12.42 25.69 -10.00
N ALA A 46 -12.75 24.41 -10.19
CA ALA A 46 -11.90 23.42 -10.85
C ALA A 46 -11.61 23.79 -12.32
N ASP A 47 -10.35 23.63 -12.72
CA ASP A 47 -9.94 23.81 -14.11
C ASP A 47 -10.52 22.67 -14.98
N PRO A 48 -11.24 23.00 -16.08
CA PRO A 48 -11.95 21.99 -16.87
C PRO A 48 -11.03 20.90 -17.42
N GLY A 49 -11.43 19.63 -17.24
CA GLY A 49 -10.75 18.47 -17.81
C GLY A 49 -9.45 18.05 -17.12
N THR A 50 -9.05 18.73 -16.04
CA THR A 50 -7.86 18.36 -15.25
C THR A 50 -8.16 17.36 -14.13
N TRP A 51 -9.43 17.28 -13.71
CA TRP A 51 -9.83 16.51 -12.54
C TRP A 51 -10.04 15.03 -12.81
N ARG A 52 -9.55 14.21 -11.89
CA ARG A 52 -9.77 12.77 -11.87
C ARG A 52 -9.94 12.27 -10.44
N CYS A 53 -10.66 11.17 -10.29
CA CYS A 53 -10.67 10.39 -9.08
C CYS A 53 -9.66 9.23 -9.16
N GLU A 54 -8.98 8.97 -8.06
CA GLU A 54 -8.11 7.83 -7.88
C GLU A 54 -8.66 6.91 -6.78
N ALA A 55 -8.90 5.65 -7.14
CA ALA A 55 -9.33 4.62 -6.21
C ALA A 55 -8.15 3.69 -5.91
N PHE A 56 -7.74 3.67 -4.65
CA PHE A 56 -6.62 2.89 -4.14
C PHE A 56 -7.14 1.62 -3.48
N VAL A 57 -6.46 0.51 -3.72
CA VAL A 57 -6.58 -0.73 -2.96
C VAL A 57 -5.18 -1.17 -2.55
N SER A 58 -4.92 -1.20 -1.25
CA SER A 58 -3.61 -1.47 -0.69
C SER A 58 -3.65 -2.62 0.32
N GLN A 59 -2.56 -3.37 0.36
CA GLN A 59 -2.25 -4.37 1.37
C GLN A 59 -0.87 -4.07 1.93
N GLY A 60 -0.65 -4.28 3.21
CA GLY A 60 0.60 -3.84 3.82
C GLY A 60 0.95 -4.52 5.14
N VAL A 61 2.10 -4.12 5.66
CA VAL A 61 2.62 -4.55 6.94
C VAL A 61 3.07 -3.32 7.71
N LEU A 62 2.67 -3.24 8.98
CA LEU A 62 3.21 -2.30 9.94
C LEU A 62 4.19 -3.06 10.85
N THR A 63 5.45 -2.67 10.82
CA THR A 63 6.48 -3.16 11.73
C THR A 63 6.65 -2.15 12.86
N VAL A 64 6.52 -2.61 14.10
CA VAL A 64 6.71 -1.83 15.33
C VAL A 64 7.81 -2.49 16.16
N GLY A 65 9.02 -1.91 16.17
CA GLY A 65 10.18 -2.57 16.75
C GLY A 65 10.46 -3.90 16.03
N ASP A 66 10.36 -5.01 16.75
CA ASP A 66 10.57 -6.38 16.25
C ASP A 66 9.26 -7.10 15.83
N ARG A 67 8.12 -6.42 15.94
CA ARG A 67 6.81 -7.01 15.66
C ARG A 67 6.28 -6.59 14.31
N GLU A 68 5.85 -7.55 13.51
CA GLU A 68 5.10 -7.30 12.30
C GLU A 68 3.59 -7.46 12.53
N ILE A 69 2.82 -6.55 11.95
CA ILE A 69 1.36 -6.57 11.94
C ILE A 69 0.92 -6.53 10.48
N THR A 70 0.42 -7.66 9.97
CA THR A 70 -0.20 -7.68 8.64
C THR A 70 -1.49 -6.87 8.67
N LEU A 71 -1.53 -5.80 7.87
CA LEU A 71 -2.67 -4.91 7.79
C LEU A 71 -3.81 -5.58 7.02
N GLY A 72 -5.04 -5.16 7.33
CA GLY A 72 -6.19 -5.50 6.51
C GLY A 72 -6.15 -4.71 5.20
N GLU A 73 -7.02 -5.09 4.27
CA GLU A 73 -7.18 -4.33 3.04
C GLU A 73 -7.52 -2.86 3.33
N MET A 74 -6.79 -1.96 2.70
CA MET A 74 -7.01 -0.53 2.79
C MET A 74 -7.56 -0.04 1.45
N ARG A 75 -8.69 0.68 1.49
CA ARG A 75 -9.28 1.38 0.35
C ARG A 75 -9.26 2.86 0.62
N LEU A 76 -8.69 3.62 -0.29
CA LEU A 76 -8.62 5.08 -0.21
C LEU A 76 -9.14 5.68 -1.51
N THR A 77 -9.86 6.78 -1.40
CA THR A 77 -10.29 7.57 -2.56
C THR A 77 -9.94 9.03 -2.33
N PHE A 78 -9.49 9.68 -3.39
CA PHE A 78 -9.40 11.14 -3.45
C PHE A 78 -9.59 11.58 -4.90
N SER A 79 -9.79 12.87 -5.10
CA SER A 79 -9.79 13.46 -6.43
C SER A 79 -8.78 14.58 -6.48
N GLU A 80 -8.08 14.66 -7.60
CA GLU A 80 -7.04 15.66 -7.85
C GLU A 80 -7.23 16.29 -9.23
N GLY A 81 -6.73 17.50 -9.37
CA GLY A 81 -6.73 18.26 -10.61
C GLY A 81 -6.07 19.61 -10.37
N GLU A 82 -6.49 20.61 -11.15
CA GLU A 82 -6.01 21.98 -10.99
C GLU A 82 -7.13 22.96 -10.61
N VAL A 83 -6.75 23.99 -9.87
CA VAL A 83 -7.53 25.18 -9.57
C VAL A 83 -6.63 26.38 -9.85
N ASP A 84 -7.02 27.23 -10.79
CA ASP A 84 -6.22 28.39 -11.21
C ASP A 84 -4.78 27.98 -11.64
N GLY A 85 -4.66 26.83 -12.32
CA GLY A 85 -3.40 26.24 -12.80
C GLY A 85 -2.51 25.65 -11.71
N LYS A 86 -3.03 25.44 -10.49
CA LYS A 86 -2.30 24.87 -9.36
C LYS A 86 -2.89 23.55 -8.93
N TYR A 87 -2.01 22.61 -8.56
CA TYR A 87 -2.43 21.32 -8.00
C TYR A 87 -3.40 21.53 -6.83
N ALA A 88 -4.51 20.82 -6.89
CA ALA A 88 -5.52 20.77 -5.86
C ALA A 88 -6.02 19.35 -5.71
N GLN A 89 -6.38 18.99 -4.48
CA GLN A 89 -6.93 17.68 -4.17
C GLN A 89 -8.03 17.78 -3.12
N VAL A 90 -8.94 16.81 -3.17
CA VAL A 90 -10.00 16.64 -2.18
C VAL A 90 -9.98 15.19 -1.74
N PHE A 91 -9.84 14.97 -0.43
CA PHE A 91 -9.93 13.64 0.17
C PHE A 91 -11.36 13.11 0.11
N GLY A 92 -11.52 11.84 -0.26
CA GLY A 92 -12.79 11.13 -0.22
C GLY A 92 -12.95 10.35 1.07
N GLU A 93 -12.68 9.05 1.01
CA GLU A 93 -12.80 8.14 2.15
C GLU A 93 -11.56 7.25 2.29
N LEU A 94 -11.19 6.95 3.54
CA LEU A 94 -10.29 5.86 3.91
C LEU A 94 -11.07 4.78 4.67
N ARG A 95 -11.10 3.58 4.09
CA ARG A 95 -11.62 2.36 4.72
C ARG A 95 -10.46 1.39 4.92
N HIS A 96 -10.38 0.79 6.09
CA HIS A 96 -9.37 -0.22 6.37
C HIS A 96 -10.06 -1.40 7.05
N ALA A 97 -9.86 -2.62 6.57
CA ALA A 97 -10.34 -3.81 7.25
C ALA A 97 -9.60 -3.99 8.58
N PRO A 98 -10.24 -4.50 9.65
CA PRO A 98 -9.54 -4.75 10.91
C PRO A 98 -8.34 -5.69 10.72
N ALA A 99 -7.17 -5.25 11.18
CA ALA A 99 -5.95 -6.05 11.21
C ALA A 99 -5.82 -6.72 12.58
N ARG A 100 -5.60 -8.03 12.62
CA ARG A 100 -5.30 -8.72 13.89
C ARG A 100 -3.90 -8.39 14.34
N ILE A 101 -3.72 -8.24 15.65
CA ILE A 101 -2.42 -8.05 16.26
C ILE A 101 -1.99 -9.39 16.85
N ASP A 102 -1.07 -10.05 16.17
CA ASP A 102 -0.58 -11.36 16.60
C ASP A 102 0.07 -11.25 17.99
N GLY A 103 -0.19 -12.24 18.85
CA GLY A 103 0.27 -12.25 20.24
C GLY A 103 -0.42 -11.23 21.17
N ALA A 104 -1.50 -10.57 20.73
CA ALA A 104 -2.26 -9.62 21.55
C ALA A 104 -3.66 -10.12 21.94
N PHE A 105 -3.80 -11.43 22.22
CA PHE A 105 -5.02 -12.06 22.74
C PHE A 105 -6.31 -11.75 21.96
N GLY A 106 -6.22 -11.66 20.63
CA GLY A 106 -7.38 -11.38 19.77
C GLY A 106 -7.70 -9.89 19.62
N ALA A 107 -6.83 -9.00 20.10
CA ALA A 107 -6.92 -7.58 19.78
C ALA A 107 -6.75 -7.34 18.27
N SER A 108 -7.41 -6.30 17.79
CA SER A 108 -7.27 -5.83 16.41
C SER A 108 -7.07 -4.33 16.38
N MET A 109 -6.44 -3.84 15.30
CA MET A 109 -6.33 -2.43 15.01
C MET A 109 -7.03 -2.09 13.70
N GLN A 110 -7.53 -0.86 13.61
CA GLN A 110 -8.08 -0.32 12.37
C GLN A 110 -7.59 1.12 12.19
N LEU A 111 -6.85 1.38 11.11
CA LEU A 111 -6.46 2.71 10.70
C LEU A 111 -7.68 3.53 10.27
N LYS A 112 -7.62 4.83 10.58
CA LYS A 112 -8.63 5.85 10.30
C LYS A 112 -7.94 7.12 9.85
N TYR A 113 -8.63 7.90 9.02
CA TYR A 113 -8.13 9.17 8.52
C TYR A 113 -8.03 10.20 9.64
N GLY A 114 -6.85 10.79 9.78
CA GLY A 114 -6.48 11.75 10.82
C GLY A 114 -6.72 13.21 10.45
N GLY A 115 -7.33 13.51 9.30
CA GLY A 115 -7.75 14.87 8.95
C GLY A 115 -6.88 15.59 7.92
N TYR A 116 -5.69 15.06 7.60
CA TYR A 116 -4.79 15.61 6.59
C TYR A 116 -4.33 14.56 5.58
N SER A 117 -4.22 14.98 4.33
CA SER A 117 -3.61 14.23 3.23
C SER A 117 -2.99 15.19 2.22
N ASP A 118 -1.88 14.78 1.62
CA ASP A 118 -1.23 15.40 0.46
C ASP A 118 -0.69 14.29 -0.45
N PHE A 119 -1.27 14.14 -1.63
CA PHE A 119 -0.89 13.11 -2.62
C PHE A 119 -0.07 13.68 -3.78
N GLN A 120 0.37 14.95 -3.67
CA GLN A 120 1.27 15.54 -4.64
C GLN A 120 2.67 14.92 -4.50
N SER A 121 3.00 14.00 -5.40
CA SER A 121 4.33 13.38 -5.41
C SER A 121 5.41 14.38 -5.86
N ASN A 122 6.60 14.27 -5.25
CA ASN A 122 7.81 15.00 -5.64
C ASN A 122 9.05 14.09 -5.43
N ASP A 123 10.25 14.66 -5.51
CA ASP A 123 11.52 13.90 -5.39
C ASP A 123 11.77 13.35 -3.98
N GLU A 124 11.12 13.91 -2.95
CA GLU A 124 11.32 13.56 -1.54
C GLU A 124 10.29 12.56 -1.03
N ARG A 125 9.06 12.60 -1.59
CA ARG A 125 7.91 11.81 -1.15
C ARG A 125 6.94 11.49 -2.29
N ARG A 126 6.22 10.37 -2.14
CA ARG A 126 5.06 10.05 -2.97
C ARG A 126 3.77 10.65 -2.42
N GLY A 127 3.67 10.81 -1.11
CA GLY A 127 2.51 11.43 -0.46
C GLY A 127 2.61 11.40 1.05
N GLU A 128 1.63 12.01 1.69
CA GLU A 128 1.52 12.17 3.14
C GLU A 128 0.07 11.91 3.57
N LEU A 129 -0.08 11.29 4.75
CA LEU A 129 -1.39 11.00 5.31
C LEU A 129 -1.33 11.01 6.83
N ASP A 130 -2.23 11.75 7.45
CA ASP A 130 -2.47 11.65 8.88
C ASP A 130 -3.41 10.49 9.16
N LEU A 131 -3.03 9.66 10.12
CA LEU A 131 -3.75 8.45 10.50
C LEU A 131 -3.94 8.38 12.01
N TYR A 132 -4.91 7.63 12.48
CA TYR A 132 -4.90 7.10 13.84
C TYR A 132 -5.41 5.66 13.83
N ALA A 133 -4.96 4.86 14.79
CA ALA A 133 -5.39 3.47 14.89
C ALA A 133 -6.40 3.32 16.03
N VAL A 134 -7.58 2.78 15.73
CA VAL A 134 -8.53 2.32 16.75
C VAL A 134 -8.18 0.90 17.16
N LEU A 135 -7.91 0.68 18.44
CA LEU A 135 -7.69 -0.64 19.02
C LEU A 135 -9.02 -1.23 19.51
N ARG A 136 -9.25 -2.50 19.20
CA ARG A 136 -10.46 -3.23 19.64
C ARG A 136 -10.09 -4.52 20.33
N HIS A 137 -10.63 -4.70 21.53
CA HIS A 137 -10.61 -5.93 22.31
C HIS A 137 -11.73 -5.86 23.37
N PRO A 138 -12.35 -6.97 23.80
CA PRO A 138 -13.44 -6.95 24.79
C PRO A 138 -13.08 -6.26 26.12
N LEU A 139 -11.81 -6.28 26.50
CA LEU A 139 -11.32 -5.64 27.73
C LEU A 139 -10.90 -4.17 27.55
N LEU A 140 -10.80 -3.68 26.30
CA LEU A 140 -10.40 -2.31 26.03
C LEU A 140 -11.63 -1.39 25.92
N PRO A 141 -11.57 -0.16 26.45
CA PRO A 141 -12.59 0.85 26.17
C PRO A 141 -12.71 1.12 24.67
N LYS A 142 -13.92 1.50 24.21
CA LYS A 142 -14.17 1.79 22.79
C LYS A 142 -13.32 2.93 22.22
N GLY A 143 -12.84 3.83 23.09
CA GLY A 143 -11.99 4.96 22.72
C GLY A 143 -10.48 4.68 22.79
N CYS A 144 -10.07 3.41 22.88
CA CYS A 144 -8.66 3.03 22.92
C CYS A 144 -8.01 3.19 21.54
N THR A 145 -7.00 4.07 21.41
CA THR A 145 -6.36 4.40 20.13
C THR A 145 -4.84 4.51 20.22
N LEU A 146 -4.14 4.40 19.08
CA LEU A 146 -2.79 4.96 18.89
C LEU A 146 -2.92 6.20 18.03
N GLY A 147 -2.40 7.32 18.52
CA GLY A 147 -2.71 8.63 17.97
C GLY A 147 -4.19 8.98 18.18
N THR A 148 -4.53 10.20 17.82
CA THR A 148 -5.90 10.72 17.82
C THR A 148 -6.09 11.63 16.61
N PHE A 149 -7.30 12.14 16.39
CA PHE A 149 -7.51 13.15 15.36
C PHE A 149 -6.69 14.44 15.63
N ASP A 150 -6.59 14.86 16.91
CA ASP A 150 -5.83 16.07 17.29
C ASP A 150 -4.31 15.84 17.36
N THR A 151 -3.87 14.58 17.42
CA THR A 151 -2.45 14.20 17.44
C THR A 151 -2.28 12.91 16.63
N PRO A 152 -2.32 13.03 15.30
CA PRO A 152 -2.31 11.86 14.42
C PRO A 152 -0.91 11.25 14.30
N LEU A 153 -0.89 10.04 13.77
CA LEU A 153 0.26 9.38 13.20
C LEU A 153 0.48 10.01 11.82
N HIS A 154 1.45 10.90 11.71
CA HIS A 154 1.81 11.50 10.44
C HIS A 154 2.70 10.54 9.65
N SER A 155 2.19 10.05 8.52
CA SER A 155 2.94 9.16 7.63
C SER A 155 3.37 9.88 6.37
N VAL A 156 4.66 9.79 6.04
CA VAL A 156 5.24 10.33 4.81
C VAL A 156 5.83 9.17 4.03
N VAL A 157 5.17 8.82 2.93
CA VAL A 157 5.54 7.63 2.17
C VAL A 157 6.45 7.95 1.00
N LYS A 158 7.40 7.05 0.76
CA LYS A 158 8.31 7.04 -0.39
C LYS A 158 8.09 5.76 -1.21
N ASP A 159 8.69 5.72 -2.38
CA ASP A 159 8.68 4.52 -3.22
C ASP A 159 9.37 3.35 -2.53
N ASP A 160 8.70 2.20 -2.45
CA ASP A 160 9.36 0.97 -2.02
C ASP A 160 10.05 0.31 -3.23
N PRO A 161 11.39 0.27 -3.28
CA PRO A 161 12.11 -0.34 -4.40
C PRO A 161 11.84 -1.85 -4.53
N ALA A 162 11.33 -2.52 -3.50
CA ALA A 162 10.95 -3.93 -3.56
C ALA A 162 9.70 -4.17 -4.42
N VAL A 163 8.88 -3.15 -4.66
CA VAL A 163 7.68 -3.23 -5.49
C VAL A 163 7.67 -2.04 -6.46
N PRO A 164 8.36 -2.15 -7.61
CA PRO A 164 8.49 -1.04 -8.55
C PRO A 164 7.14 -0.64 -9.16
N PHE A 165 7.09 0.58 -9.69
CA PHE A 165 5.93 1.08 -10.42
C PHE A 165 5.70 0.28 -11.70
N GLU A 166 4.47 -0.18 -11.89
CA GLU A 166 4.04 -1.01 -13.01
C GLU A 166 2.70 -0.48 -13.53
N VAL A 167 2.58 -0.31 -14.86
CA VAL A 167 1.30 -0.02 -15.49
C VAL A 167 0.64 -1.33 -15.91
N LEU A 168 -0.45 -1.69 -15.22
CA LEU A 168 -1.17 -2.95 -15.43
C LEU A 168 -2.21 -2.85 -16.56
N SER A 169 -2.80 -1.67 -16.76
CA SER A 169 -3.72 -1.40 -17.86
C SER A 169 -3.67 0.08 -18.23
N GLN A 170 -3.89 0.39 -19.51
CA GLN A 170 -4.05 1.76 -20.00
C GLN A 170 -5.53 2.18 -20.09
N ASN A 171 -6.45 1.21 -20.18
CA ASN A 171 -7.87 1.48 -20.33
C ASN A 171 -8.74 0.44 -19.57
N PRO A 172 -9.29 0.79 -18.39
CA PRO A 172 -9.01 2.00 -17.62
C PRO A 172 -7.57 1.99 -17.09
N LYS A 173 -6.93 3.17 -17.00
CA LYS A 173 -5.57 3.29 -16.47
C LYS A 173 -5.53 2.66 -15.08
N THR A 174 -4.67 1.67 -14.90
CA THR A 174 -4.49 0.95 -13.63
C THR A 174 -3.00 0.74 -13.42
N VAL A 175 -2.50 1.11 -12.24
CA VAL A 175 -1.09 1.00 -11.89
C VAL A 175 -0.92 0.24 -10.57
N LYS A 176 0.27 -0.30 -10.36
CA LYS A 176 0.69 -0.95 -9.12
C LYS A 176 2.04 -0.39 -8.72
N PHE A 177 2.24 -0.16 -7.43
CA PHE A 177 3.51 0.28 -6.88
C PHE A 177 3.58 -0.02 -5.38
N GLY A 178 4.78 -0.06 -4.84
CA GLY A 178 5.03 -0.10 -3.41
C GLY A 178 5.25 1.29 -2.83
N VAL A 179 4.86 1.42 -1.57
CA VAL A 179 5.21 2.56 -0.73
C VAL A 179 5.76 2.10 0.60
N VAL A 180 6.67 2.91 1.14
CA VAL A 180 7.30 2.69 2.45
C VAL A 180 7.44 3.99 3.22
N ASP A 181 7.14 3.94 4.51
CA ASP A 181 7.47 4.98 5.48
C ASP A 181 8.31 4.34 6.59
N THR A 182 9.58 4.76 6.71
CA THR A 182 10.52 4.30 7.74
C THR A 182 10.67 5.29 8.90
N GLN A 183 9.99 6.42 8.85
CA GLN A 183 10.06 7.50 9.84
C GLN A 183 8.76 7.63 10.66
N LEU A 184 7.79 6.76 10.42
CA LEU A 184 6.56 6.69 11.21
C LEU A 184 6.86 6.56 12.71
N ALA A 185 6.36 7.52 13.49
CA ALA A 185 6.42 7.49 14.95
C ALA A 185 5.08 7.02 15.52
N LEU A 186 5.13 6.20 16.57
CA LEU A 186 3.94 5.68 17.24
C LEU A 186 3.90 6.16 18.70
N PRO A 187 2.92 6.98 19.10
CA PRO A 187 2.80 7.43 20.48
C PRO A 187 2.29 6.31 21.39
N ARG A 188 2.23 6.59 22.69
CA ARG A 188 1.49 5.74 23.63
C ARG A 188 0.01 5.68 23.25
N THR A 189 -0.63 4.62 23.70
CA THR A 189 -2.07 4.49 23.55
C THR A 189 -2.81 5.57 24.34
N THR A 190 -3.94 6.01 23.80
CA THR A 190 -4.84 6.99 24.41
C THR A 190 -6.21 6.33 24.65
N GLY A 191 -6.89 6.69 25.74
CA GLY A 191 -8.25 6.21 26.00
C GLY A 191 -8.38 4.72 26.38
N CYS A 192 -7.27 4.01 26.65
CA CYS A 192 -7.29 2.57 26.96
C CYS A 192 -7.55 2.22 28.43
N GLY A 193 -7.79 3.23 29.28
CA GLY A 193 -8.10 3.06 30.70
C GLY A 193 -6.97 2.37 31.48
N ARG A 194 -7.34 1.51 32.44
CA ARG A 194 -6.37 0.82 33.32
C ARG A 194 -5.45 -0.16 32.58
N LEU A 195 -5.80 -0.55 31.36
CA LEU A 195 -4.99 -1.46 30.53
C LEU A 195 -3.98 -0.73 29.66
N ALA A 196 -3.93 0.61 29.66
CA ALA A 196 -2.99 1.37 28.84
C ALA A 196 -1.53 0.91 28.99
N PRO A 197 -0.98 0.68 30.20
CA PRO A 197 0.41 0.22 30.33
C PRO A 197 0.67 -1.17 29.74
N VAL A 198 -0.35 -2.04 29.76
CA VAL A 198 -0.28 -3.38 29.19
C VAL A 198 -0.36 -3.30 27.66
N ALA A 199 -1.30 -2.51 27.13
CA ALA A 199 -1.42 -2.26 25.70
C ALA A 199 -0.13 -1.66 25.13
N ASP A 200 0.41 -0.63 25.80
CA ASP A 200 1.67 0.01 25.40
C ASP A 200 2.82 -1.01 25.39
N ARG A 201 2.98 -1.80 26.45
CA ARG A 201 4.05 -2.81 26.51
C ARG A 201 3.90 -3.89 25.44
N LEU A 202 2.69 -4.39 25.21
CA LEU A 202 2.43 -5.43 24.21
C LEU A 202 2.72 -4.94 22.78
N LEU A 203 2.47 -3.66 22.52
CA LEU A 203 2.67 -3.03 21.22
C LEU A 203 4.04 -2.36 21.07
N GLY A 204 4.90 -2.38 22.09
CA GLY A 204 6.21 -1.73 22.05
C GLY A 204 6.13 -0.19 22.00
N LEU A 205 5.18 0.41 22.72
CA LEU A 205 4.90 1.85 22.67
C LEU A 205 5.41 2.61 23.92
N PRO A 206 5.75 3.90 23.77
CA PRO A 206 5.86 4.64 22.51
C PRO A 206 7.05 4.12 21.69
N SER A 207 6.92 4.17 20.37
CA SER A 207 8.00 3.80 19.45
C SER A 207 8.43 5.03 18.65
N PRO A 208 9.69 5.47 18.75
CA PRO A 208 10.17 6.68 18.08
C PRO A 208 10.24 6.49 16.56
N SER A 209 10.36 7.62 15.85
CA SER A 209 10.69 7.65 14.42
C SER A 209 11.97 6.86 14.14
N GLY A 210 12.02 6.15 13.01
CA GLY A 210 13.15 5.30 12.62
C GLY A 210 13.13 3.88 13.22
N ALA A 211 12.27 3.61 14.20
CA ALA A 211 12.10 2.28 14.81
C ALA A 211 10.90 1.49 14.25
N ASN A 212 10.12 2.11 13.36
CA ASN A 212 8.91 1.52 12.78
C ASN A 212 9.00 1.57 11.26
N THR A 213 8.23 0.73 10.59
CA THR A 213 8.07 0.82 9.14
C THR A 213 6.65 0.48 8.73
N LEU A 214 6.05 1.31 7.90
CA LEU A 214 4.82 1.00 7.18
C LEU A 214 5.16 0.68 5.73
N LYS A 215 4.90 -0.54 5.27
CA LYS A 215 5.06 -0.94 3.86
C LYS A 215 3.72 -1.30 3.28
N GLN A 216 3.46 -0.88 2.04
CA GLN A 216 2.22 -1.22 1.35
C GLN A 216 2.49 -1.49 -0.14
N THR A 217 1.83 -2.52 -0.66
CA THR A 217 1.62 -2.67 -2.10
C THR A 217 0.26 -2.06 -2.43
N THR A 218 0.25 -1.14 -3.38
CA THR A 218 -0.92 -0.34 -3.73
C THR A 218 -1.26 -0.54 -5.21
N TYR A 219 -2.53 -0.77 -5.48
CA TYR A 219 -3.13 -0.73 -6.80
C TYR A 219 -3.98 0.53 -6.91
N VAL A 220 -3.85 1.26 -8.01
CA VAL A 220 -4.62 2.49 -8.25
C VAL A 220 -5.30 2.40 -9.61
N ARG A 221 -6.60 2.73 -9.65
CA ARG A 221 -7.34 2.95 -10.89
C ARG A 221 -7.84 4.38 -10.95
N PHE A 222 -7.71 4.98 -12.13
CA PHE A 222 -8.07 6.38 -12.38
C PHE A 222 -9.40 6.47 -13.13
N LYS A 223 -10.20 7.49 -12.81
CA LYS A 223 -11.44 7.83 -13.49
C LYS A 223 -11.53 9.35 -13.68
N ALA A 224 -11.70 9.83 -14.91
CA ALA A 224 -11.95 11.26 -15.16
C ALA A 224 -13.26 11.72 -14.52
N LEU A 225 -13.31 12.98 -14.09
CA LEU A 225 -14.48 13.63 -13.47
C LEU A 225 -15.07 14.73 -14.35
#